data_AF-A0AB37KCK9-F1
#
_entry.id   AF-A0AB37KCK9-F1
#
_cell.length_a   1.000
_cell.length_b   1.000
_cell.length_c   1.000
_cell.angle_alpha   90.00
_cell.angle_beta   90.00
_cell.angle_gamma   90.00
#
_symmetry.space_group_name_H-M   'P 1'
#
loop_
_entity.id
_entity.type
_entity.pdbx_description
1 polymer ?
#
loop_
_entity_poly.entity_id
_entity_poly.type
_entity_poly.pdbx_seq_one_letter_code
_entity_poly.pdbx_strand_id
1 'polypeptide(L)'
;MRLIALREHIRKKIQCHAILIEKNILHHSPTASGASLIEEDYELTFQLEDGKKRSFLVWPMVFDSVCCGEEGILKYKGDDLISFGKHIKEFDLN
;
A
#
# COMPACT_ATOMS: atom_id res chain seq x y z
N MET A 1 1.15 -33.19 -8.25
CA MET A 1 1.84 -31.94 -8.68
C MET A 1 0.83 -30.78 -8.69
N ARG A 2 0.71 -29.99 -7.62
CA ARG A 2 -0.24 -28.86 -7.53
C ARG A 2 0.30 -27.75 -6.62
N LEU A 3 1.46 -27.17 -6.95
CA LEU A 3 2.04 -26.09 -6.12
C LEU A 3 2.71 -24.96 -6.92
N ILE A 4 2.62 -24.99 -8.25
CA ILE A 4 3.32 -24.01 -9.11
C ILE A 4 2.40 -22.86 -9.56
N ALA A 5 1.08 -23.10 -9.64
CA ALA A 5 0.14 -22.09 -10.13
C ALA A 5 -0.16 -20.93 -9.15
N LEU A 6 0.21 -21.05 -7.86
CA LEU A 6 -0.04 -20.00 -6.87
C LEU A 6 1.06 -18.92 -6.84
N ARG A 7 2.23 -19.19 -7.43
CA ARG A 7 3.39 -18.27 -7.35
C ARG A 7 3.53 -17.33 -8.56
N GLU A 8 2.91 -17.64 -9.70
CA GLU A 8 3.00 -16.79 -10.90
C GLU A 8 2.01 -15.62 -10.91
N HIS A 9 0.95 -15.66 -10.11
CA HIS A 9 0.00 -14.54 -9.97
C HIS A 9 0.58 -13.35 -9.19
N ILE A 10 1.68 -13.54 -8.46
CA ILE A 10 2.27 -12.53 -7.56
C ILE A 10 3.12 -11.51 -8.34
N ARG A 11 3.41 -11.72 -9.63
CA ARG A 11 4.27 -10.82 -10.43
C ARG A 11 3.54 -9.87 -11.38
N LYS A 12 2.21 -9.97 -11.54
CA LYS A 12 1.50 -9.09 -12.47
C LYS A 12 1.22 -7.75 -11.81
N LYS A 13 1.65 -6.67 -12.47
CA LYS A 13 1.22 -5.30 -12.16
C LYS A 13 -0.29 -5.23 -12.41
N ILE A 14 -1.04 -4.89 -11.36
CA ILE A 14 -2.49 -4.71 -11.41
C ILE A 14 -2.76 -3.21 -11.49
N GLN A 15 -3.76 -2.84 -12.28
CA GLN A 15 -4.27 -1.48 -12.39
C GLN A 15 -5.80 -1.53 -12.34
N CYS A 16 -6.41 -0.78 -11.43
CA CYS A 16 -7.87 -0.71 -11.27
C CYS A 16 -8.30 0.64 -10.70
N HIS A 17 -9.60 0.92 -10.76
CA HIS A 17 -10.16 2.08 -10.07
C HIS A 17 -10.34 1.76 -8.58
N ALA A 18 -9.95 2.70 -7.72
CA ALA A 18 -10.07 2.55 -6.28
C ALA A 18 -10.33 3.89 -5.58
N ILE A 19 -10.87 3.79 -4.36
CA ILE A 19 -11.11 4.91 -3.46
C ILE A 19 -10.29 4.69 -2.19
N LEU A 20 -9.53 5.69 -1.75
CA LEU A 20 -8.86 5.64 -0.46
C LEU A 20 -9.91 5.80 0.65
N ILE A 21 -10.13 4.78 1.47
CA ILE A 21 -11.18 4.79 2.48
C ILE A 21 -10.66 4.96 3.90
N GLU A 22 -9.39 4.64 4.16
CA GLU A 22 -8.80 4.71 5.50
C GLU A 22 -7.29 4.93 5.44
N LYS A 23 -6.79 5.64 6.47
CA LYS A 23 -5.38 5.96 6.70
C LYS A 23 -5.05 5.57 8.15
N ASN A 24 -4.08 4.67 8.36
CA ASN A 24 -3.66 4.23 9.68
C ASN A 24 -2.17 4.50 9.91
N ILE A 25 -1.82 4.85 11.15
CA ILE A 25 -0.42 4.92 11.62
C ILE A 25 -0.27 3.82 12.67
N LEU A 26 0.61 2.87 12.40
CA LEU A 26 0.88 1.73 13.26
C LEU A 26 2.10 2.07 14.11
N HIS A 27 1.89 2.23 15.42
CA HIS A 27 2.96 2.50 16.36
C HIS A 27 3.51 1.19 16.91
N HIS A 28 4.77 0.90 16.59
CA HIS A 28 5.46 -0.23 17.19
C HIS A 28 6.00 0.19 18.56
N SER A 29 5.57 -0.53 19.60
CA SER A 29 6.20 -0.39 20.91
C SER A 29 7.65 -0.86 20.78
N PRO A 30 8.64 -0.09 21.27
CA PRO A 30 10.04 -0.50 21.19
C PRO A 30 10.20 -1.86 21.89
N THR A 31 10.66 -2.87 21.16
CA THR A 31 11.04 -4.14 21.77
C THR A 31 12.23 -3.87 22.69
N ALA A 32 12.19 -4.45 23.88
CA ALA A 32 13.10 -4.16 24.99
C ALA A 32 14.57 -4.46 24.64
N SER A 33 15.23 -3.51 23.98
CA SER A 33 16.68 -3.44 23.74
C SER A 33 17.07 -2.03 23.32
N GLY A 34 16.79 -1.05 24.19
CA GLY A 34 17.64 0.15 24.35
C GLY A 34 17.82 1.12 23.16
N ALA A 35 17.07 1.02 22.07
CA ALA A 35 17.06 2.01 21.00
C ALA A 35 15.70 2.72 20.98
N SER A 36 15.68 3.98 21.42
CA SER A 36 14.47 4.81 21.51
C SER A 36 14.10 5.41 20.15
N LEU A 37 13.72 4.56 19.19
CA LEU A 37 13.08 5.00 17.97
C LEU A 37 11.74 4.27 17.90
N ILE A 38 10.65 5.04 18.02
CA ILE A 38 9.30 4.53 17.71
C ILE A 38 9.33 4.32 16.19
N GLU A 39 9.31 3.06 15.76
CA GLU A 39 9.09 2.73 14.36
C GLU A 39 7.60 2.93 14.07
N GLU A 40 7.31 3.85 13.15
CA GLU A 40 5.96 4.16 12.68
C GLU A 40 5.80 3.60 11.28
N ASP A 41 4.83 2.70 11.12
CA ASP A 41 4.41 2.19 9.83
C ASP A 41 3.15 2.92 9.38
N TYR A 42 3.14 3.38 8.13
CA TYR A 42 2.03 4.16 7.57
C TYR A 42 1.26 3.30 6.58
N GLU A 43 -0.02 3.06 6.84
CA GLU A 43 -0.86 2.17 6.04
C GLU A 43 -2.01 2.94 5.37
N LEU A 44 -2.24 2.64 4.09
CA LEU A 44 -3.37 3.14 3.31
C LEU A 44 -4.28 1.99 2.89
N THR A 45 -5.59 2.10 3.16
CA THR A 45 -6.58 1.10 2.76
C THR A 45 -7.49 1.63 1.65
N PHE A 46 -7.49 0.94 0.52
CA PHE A 46 -8.27 1.26 -0.66
C PHE A 46 -9.44 0.29 -0.84
N GLN A 47 -10.59 0.81 -1.24
CA GLN A 47 -11.69 0.02 -1.75
C GLN A 47 -11.61 -0.03 -3.28
N LEU A 48 -11.52 -1.23 -3.83
CA LEU A 48 -11.49 -1.49 -5.26
C LEU A 48 -12.91 -1.50 -5.84
N GLU A 49 -13.00 -1.35 -7.16
CA GLU A 49 -14.27 -1.42 -7.91
C GLU A 49 -15.08 -2.72 -7.68
N ASP A 50 -14.42 -3.85 -7.44
CA ASP A 50 -15.03 -5.15 -7.12
C ASP A 50 -15.55 -5.22 -5.66
N GLY A 51 -15.49 -4.12 -4.90
CA GLY A 51 -15.88 -4.04 -3.50
C GLY A 51 -14.85 -4.62 -2.51
N LYS A 52 -13.78 -5.26 -3.00
CA LYS A 52 -12.67 -5.74 -2.19
C LYS A 52 -11.87 -4.58 -1.60
N LYS A 53 -11.28 -4.81 -0.42
CA LYS A 53 -10.37 -3.87 0.23
C LYS A 53 -8.92 -4.34 0.07
N ARG A 54 -7.99 -3.39 -0.07
CA ARG A 54 -6.56 -3.64 -0.12
C ARG A 54 -5.80 -2.59 0.67
N SER A 55 -4.91 -3.05 1.54
CA SER A 55 -4.09 -2.20 2.38
C SER A 55 -2.63 -2.28 1.93
N PHE A 56 -1.93 -1.16 1.96
CA PHE A 56 -0.53 -1.04 1.57
C PHE A 56 0.23 -0.22 2.60
N LEU A 57 1.39 -0.72 3.00
CA LEU A 57 2.37 0.05 3.73
C LEU A 57 3.05 1.02 2.77
N VAL A 58 3.19 2.27 3.20
CA VAL A 58 3.74 3.36 2.39
C VAL A 58 4.70 4.21 3.19
N TRP A 59 5.49 4.99 2.48
CA TRP A 59 6.34 6.00 3.09
C TRP A 59 5.51 7.17 3.65
N PRO A 60 5.97 7.87 4.70
CA PRO A 60 5.26 9.01 5.29
C PRO A 60 4.92 10.11 4.27
N MET A 61 5.82 10.35 3.30
CA MET A 61 5.60 11.32 2.22
C MET A 61 4.41 10.96 1.32
N VAL A 62 4.24 9.66 1.04
CA VAL A 62 3.11 9.15 0.26
C VAL A 62 1.83 9.27 1.09
N PHE A 63 1.90 8.90 2.37
CA PHE A 63 0.77 8.98 3.29
C PHE A 63 0.24 10.41 3.40
N ASP A 64 1.11 11.42 3.53
CA ASP A 64 0.70 12.83 3.60
C ASP A 64 0.08 13.34 2.29
N SER A 65 0.53 12.82 1.14
CA SER A 65 0.13 13.31 -0.19
C SER A 65 -1.32 13.00 -0.61
N VAL A 66 -2.03 12.12 0.10
CA VAL A 66 -3.36 11.60 -0.27
C VAL A 66 -4.39 11.80 0.84
N CYS A 67 -5.66 11.95 0.46
CA CYS A 67 -6.78 12.14 1.40
C CYS A 67 -7.82 11.00 1.33
N CYS A 68 -8.45 10.67 2.46
CA CYS A 68 -9.60 9.76 2.46
C CYS A 68 -10.74 10.34 1.60
N GLY A 69 -11.43 9.47 0.87
CA GLY A 69 -12.45 9.82 -0.12
C GLY A 69 -11.87 10.17 -1.50
N GLU A 70 -10.55 10.21 -1.66
CA GLU A 70 -9.94 10.42 -2.97
C GLU A 70 -10.13 9.17 -3.85
N GLU A 71 -10.56 9.39 -5.09
CA GLU A 71 -10.77 8.35 -6.09
C GLU A 71 -9.70 8.45 -7.18
N GLY A 72 -9.19 7.31 -7.63
CA GLY A 72 -8.16 7.32 -8.65
C GLY A 72 -7.80 5.94 -9.18
N ILE A 73 -6.88 5.95 -10.15
CA ILE A 73 -6.29 4.73 -10.67
C ILE A 73 -5.22 4.26 -9.69
N LEU A 74 -5.45 3.10 -9.07
CA LEU A 74 -4.50 2.40 -8.22
C LEU A 74 -3.69 1.43 -9.08
N LYS A 75 -2.36 1.48 -8.97
CA LYS A 75 -1.45 0.49 -9.53
C LYS A 75 -0.61 -0.13 -8.44
N TYR A 76 -0.55 -1.46 -8.41
CA TYR A 76 0.19 -2.20 -7.40
C TYR A 76 0.68 -3.55 -7.96
N LYS A 77 1.61 -4.19 -7.25
CA LYS A 77 2.13 -5.52 -7.59
C LYS A 77 2.35 -6.30 -6.31
N GLY A 78 1.58 -7.37 -6.10
CA GLY A 78 1.58 -8.07 -4.82
C GLY A 78 1.08 -7.14 -3.71
N ASP A 79 1.94 -6.89 -2.72
CA ASP A 79 1.69 -6.00 -1.59
C ASP A 79 2.41 -4.65 -1.73
N ASP A 80 3.07 -4.41 -2.88
CA ASP A 80 3.76 -3.16 -3.18
C ASP A 80 2.85 -2.17 -3.91
N LEU A 81 2.64 -0.99 -3.32
CA LEU A 81 1.98 0.14 -3.96
C LEU A 81 2.92 0.79 -4.97
N ILE A 82 2.50 0.91 -6.24
CA ILE A 82 3.31 1.53 -7.30
C ILE A 82 2.87 2.98 -7.53
N SER A 83 1.56 3.22 -7.66
CA SER A 83 1.01 4.56 -7.84
C SER A 83 -0.48 4.61 -7.49
N PHE A 84 -0.97 5.79 -7.16
CA PHE A 84 -2.39 6.06 -6.96
C PHE A 84 -2.69 7.51 -7.34
N GLY A 85 -3.72 7.68 -8.19
CA GLY A 85 -4.18 8.99 -8.63
C GLY A 85 -3.09 9.80 -9.33
N LYS A 86 -3.10 11.13 -9.11
CA LYS A 86 -2.05 12.05 -9.57
C LYS A 86 -0.94 12.26 -8.52
N HIS A 87 -1.18 11.78 -7.30
CA HIS A 87 -0.41 12.11 -6.10
C HIS A 87 0.83 11.24 -5.97
N ILE A 88 0.74 9.96 -6.34
CA ILE A 88 1.85 9.02 -6.24
C ILE A 88 2.32 8.67 -7.65
N LYS A 89 3.48 9.21 -8.03
CA LYS A 89 4.14 8.88 -9.30
C LYS A 89 5.02 7.64 -9.10
N GLU A 90 5.02 6.78 -10.12
CA GLU A 90 5.83 5.56 -10.16
C GLU A 90 7.27 5.87 -9.74
N PHE A 91 7.69 5.35 -8.59
CA PHE A 91 9.08 5.46 -8.14
C PHE A 91 9.89 4.43 -8.93
N ASP A 92 10.84 4.90 -9.73
CA ASP A 92 11.87 4.05 -10.33
C ASP A 92 12.72 3.50 -9.17
N LEU A 93 12.32 2.32 -8.68
CA LEU A 93 13.17 1.49 -7.82
C LEU A 93 14.23 0.88 -8.73
N ASN A 94 15.30 1.64 -8.92
CA ASN A 94 16.52 1.23 -9.61
C ASN A 94 17.23 0.13 -8.82
#